data_AF-A0A1A7X451-F1
#
_entry.id   AF-A0A1A7X451-F1
#
_cell.length_a   1.000
_cell.length_b   1.000
_cell.length_c   1.000
_cell.angle_alpha   90.00
_cell.angle_beta   90.00
_cell.angle_gamma   90.00
#
_symmetry.space_group_name_H-M   'P 1'
#
loop_
_entity.id
_entity.type
_entity.pdbx_description
1 polymer ?
#
loop_
_entity_poly.entity_id
_entity_poly.type
_entity_poly.pdbx_seq_one_letter_code
_entity_poly.pdbx_strand_id
1 'polypeptide(L)'
;FQTELRKILVSLIEVAQKLLALNPDAVELFKKANAMLDEDEEDRVDETALQQLTEMGFPENRAIKALRLNHMSVTQAMEWLIEHVDDPSVDSPLPGQDSSGTAGAAAATTTPAPSASASVSNILHNVSRQSSTDESSRQDELTEIFKRIRRKREFRPDSRAVIALMEMGFDEKEVIDALRVNNNQQDAACEWLLGDRKPSPEDLDKGIDTDSPLFQAILENPVVQLGLTNPKTLLAFEDMLENPLNSTQWMNDPETGPVMLQISRIFQTLNRT
;
A
#
# COMPACT_ATOMS: atom_id res chain seq x y z
N PHE A 1 0.11 13.62 -13.78
CA PHE A 1 0.28 13.41 -12.32
C PHE A 1 0.69 11.98 -12.03
N GLN A 2 -0.12 10.95 -12.36
CA GLN A 2 0.19 9.55 -12.02
C GLN A 2 1.59 9.08 -12.46
N THR A 3 2.04 9.39 -13.70
CA THR A 3 3.39 9.05 -14.17
C THR A 3 4.52 9.64 -13.32
N GLU A 4 4.38 10.90 -12.89
CA GLU A 4 5.37 11.58 -12.04
C GLU A 4 5.28 11.14 -10.58
N LEU A 5 4.06 10.91 -10.07
CA LEU A 5 3.84 10.30 -8.76
C LEU A 5 4.50 8.91 -8.69
N ARG A 6 4.43 8.12 -9.76
CA ARG A 6 5.09 6.81 -9.86
C ARG A 6 6.59 6.93 -9.66
N LYS A 7 7.27 7.81 -10.40
CA LYS A 7 8.71 8.06 -10.26
C LYS A 7 9.10 8.58 -8.86
N ILE A 8 8.26 9.41 -8.25
CA ILE A 8 8.45 9.87 -6.87
C ILE A 8 8.37 8.69 -5.90
N LEU A 9 7.33 7.87 -6.00
CA LEU A 9 7.13 6.69 -5.14
C LEU A 9 8.28 5.69 -5.29
N VAL A 10 8.78 5.43 -6.51
CA VAL A 10 9.97 4.59 -6.74
C VAL A 10 11.18 5.11 -5.94
N SER A 11 11.56 6.39 -6.07
CA SER A 11 12.70 6.95 -5.32
C SER A 11 12.47 6.96 -3.81
N LEU A 12 11.23 7.17 -3.35
CA LEU A 12 10.90 7.15 -1.93
C LEU A 12 10.92 5.75 -1.33
N ILE A 13 10.49 4.73 -2.06
CA ILE A 13 10.60 3.33 -1.66
C ILE A 13 12.07 2.96 -1.49
N GLU A 14 12.94 3.30 -2.44
CA GLU A 14 14.38 3.05 -2.29
C GLU A 14 14.97 3.68 -1.03
N VAL A 15 14.56 4.90 -0.68
CA VAL A 15 15.02 5.57 0.54
C VAL A 15 14.43 4.92 1.79
N ALA A 16 13.13 4.59 1.81
CA ALA A 16 12.49 3.90 2.92
C ALA A 16 13.07 2.49 3.15
N GLN A 17 13.36 1.73 2.08
CA GLN A 17 14.08 0.44 2.18
C GLN A 17 15.44 0.62 2.85
N LYS A 18 16.23 1.61 2.44
CA LYS A 18 17.55 1.94 3.03
C LYS A 18 17.44 2.40 4.49
N LEU A 19 16.46 3.23 4.83
CA LEU A 19 16.23 3.71 6.21
C LEU A 19 15.75 2.58 7.13
N LEU A 20 14.80 1.76 6.68
CA LEU A 20 14.29 0.63 7.46
C LEU A 20 15.34 -0.46 7.63
N ALA A 21 16.22 -0.70 6.66
CA ALA A 21 17.33 -1.64 6.78
C ALA A 21 18.41 -1.26 7.82
N LEU A 22 18.39 -0.02 8.33
CA LEU A 22 19.25 0.43 9.44
C LEU A 22 18.63 0.16 10.83
N ASN A 23 17.34 -0.18 10.90
CA ASN A 23 16.66 -0.46 12.16
C ASN A 23 16.86 -1.94 12.56
N PRO A 24 17.30 -2.25 13.79
CA PRO A 24 17.54 -3.64 14.21
C PRO A 24 16.26 -4.49 14.20
N ASP A 25 15.11 -3.87 14.52
CA ASP A 25 13.80 -4.54 14.65
C ASP A 25 13.01 -4.60 13.32
N ALA A 26 13.61 -4.15 12.21
CA ALA A 26 12.93 -3.99 10.92
C ALA A 26 12.23 -5.27 10.43
N VAL A 27 12.83 -6.43 10.67
CA VAL A 27 12.28 -7.74 10.30
C VAL A 27 10.95 -8.02 10.99
N GLU A 28 10.83 -7.71 12.28
CA GLU A 28 9.58 -7.89 13.04
C GLU A 28 8.55 -6.83 12.66
N LEU A 29 9.00 -5.58 12.47
CA LEU A 29 8.16 -4.47 12.00
C LEU A 29 7.52 -4.78 10.64
N PHE A 30 8.26 -5.36 9.69
CA PHE A 30 7.71 -5.80 8.40
C PHE A 30 6.80 -7.03 8.50
N LYS A 31 7.13 -8.02 9.36
CA LYS A 31 6.26 -9.18 9.58
C LYS A 31 4.90 -8.73 10.16
N LYS A 32 4.92 -7.83 11.14
CA LYS A 32 3.70 -7.24 11.74
C LYS A 32 2.92 -6.37 10.75
N ALA A 33 3.59 -5.50 10.00
CA ALA A 33 2.93 -4.62 9.04
C ALA A 33 2.26 -5.42 7.91
N ASN A 34 2.92 -6.45 7.36
CA ASN A 34 2.30 -7.34 6.38
C ASN A 34 1.09 -8.09 6.96
N ALA A 35 1.17 -8.61 8.19
CA ALA A 35 0.05 -9.31 8.82
C ALA A 35 -1.16 -8.39 9.04
N MET A 36 -0.93 -7.16 9.51
CA MET A 36 -1.99 -6.15 9.67
C MET A 36 -2.64 -5.76 8.34
N LEU A 37 -1.86 -5.71 7.24
CA LEU A 37 -2.42 -5.43 5.91
C LEU A 37 -3.15 -6.63 5.29
N ASP A 38 -2.64 -7.85 5.48
CA ASP A 38 -3.34 -9.07 5.06
C ASP A 38 -4.70 -9.18 5.82
N GLU A 39 -4.75 -8.82 7.12
CA GLU A 39 -6.00 -8.69 7.92
C GLU A 39 -6.91 -7.55 7.43
N ASP A 40 -6.38 -6.35 7.19
CA ASP A 40 -7.12 -5.19 6.65
C ASP A 40 -7.71 -5.47 5.25
N GLU A 41 -7.08 -6.30 4.42
CA GLU A 41 -7.62 -6.73 3.11
C GLU A 41 -8.76 -7.75 3.26
N GLU A 42 -8.64 -8.73 4.16
CA GLU A 42 -9.66 -9.78 4.35
C GLU A 42 -10.94 -9.24 5.04
N ASP A 43 -10.83 -8.14 5.80
CA ASP A 43 -11.98 -7.38 6.32
C ASP A 43 -12.62 -6.44 5.28
N ARG A 44 -11.96 -6.10 4.17
CA ARG A 44 -12.54 -5.19 3.16
C ARG A 44 -13.54 -5.91 2.26
N VAL A 45 -14.55 -5.17 1.80
CA VAL A 45 -15.59 -5.66 0.90
C VAL A 45 -15.57 -4.81 -0.36
N ASP A 46 -15.57 -5.44 -1.54
CA ASP A 46 -15.75 -4.74 -2.80
C ASP A 46 -17.16 -4.15 -2.86
N GLU A 47 -17.24 -2.81 -2.84
CA GLU A 47 -18.50 -2.07 -2.94
C GLU A 47 -19.26 -2.41 -4.24
N THR A 48 -18.57 -2.76 -5.32
CA THR A 48 -19.18 -3.16 -6.60
C THR A 48 -19.92 -4.49 -6.46
N ALA A 49 -19.27 -5.47 -5.84
CA ALA A 49 -19.83 -6.78 -5.56
C ALA A 49 -20.98 -6.70 -4.53
N LEU A 50 -20.80 -5.86 -3.50
CA LEU A 50 -21.81 -5.59 -2.48
C LEU A 50 -23.05 -4.91 -3.08
N GLN A 51 -22.84 -3.92 -3.95
CA GLN A 51 -23.92 -3.21 -4.63
C GLN A 51 -24.70 -4.17 -5.54
N GLN A 52 -24.04 -5.05 -6.30
CA GLN A 52 -24.73 -6.05 -7.12
C GLN A 52 -25.63 -6.98 -6.28
N LEU A 53 -25.13 -7.51 -5.16
CA LEU A 53 -25.94 -8.35 -4.27
C LEU A 53 -27.08 -7.56 -3.59
N THR A 54 -26.85 -6.30 -3.27
CA THR A 54 -27.87 -5.43 -2.65
C THR A 54 -28.96 -5.02 -3.67
N GLU A 55 -28.60 -4.75 -4.92
CA GLU A 55 -29.55 -4.52 -6.03
C GLU A 55 -30.38 -5.76 -6.37
N MET A 56 -29.84 -6.96 -6.16
CA MET A 56 -30.59 -8.22 -6.22
C MET A 56 -31.55 -8.43 -5.03
N GLY A 57 -31.52 -7.56 -4.01
CA GLY A 57 -32.41 -7.59 -2.86
C GLY A 57 -31.88 -8.34 -1.64
N PHE A 58 -30.61 -8.74 -1.62
CA PHE A 58 -29.99 -9.29 -0.40
C PHE A 58 -29.64 -8.16 0.58
N PRO A 59 -29.85 -8.34 1.90
CA PRO A 59 -29.48 -7.32 2.88
C PRO A 59 -27.96 -7.16 2.96
N GLU A 60 -27.51 -5.90 3.01
CA GLU A 60 -26.11 -5.49 2.94
C GLU A 60 -25.20 -6.24 3.93
N ASN A 61 -25.63 -6.41 5.18
CA ASN A 61 -24.86 -7.13 6.21
C ASN A 61 -24.59 -8.60 5.83
N ARG A 62 -25.58 -9.25 5.21
CA ARG A 62 -25.50 -10.63 4.73
C ARG A 62 -24.61 -10.73 3.50
N ALA A 63 -24.75 -9.77 2.57
CA ALA A 63 -23.91 -9.68 1.37
C ALA A 63 -22.43 -9.43 1.72
N ILE A 64 -22.13 -8.52 2.65
CA ILE A 64 -20.79 -8.32 3.24
C ILE A 64 -20.21 -9.64 3.76
N LYS A 65 -20.98 -10.36 4.59
CA LYS A 65 -20.53 -11.62 5.20
C LYS A 65 -20.30 -12.72 4.15
N ALA A 66 -21.18 -12.83 3.15
CA ALA A 66 -21.06 -13.78 2.06
C ALA A 66 -19.86 -13.47 1.16
N LEU A 67 -19.61 -12.20 0.84
CA LEU A 67 -18.47 -11.77 0.02
C LEU A 67 -17.13 -12.05 0.70
N ARG A 68 -17.01 -11.75 2.01
CA ARG A 68 -15.82 -12.10 2.80
C ARG A 68 -15.56 -13.60 2.82
N LEU A 69 -16.59 -14.41 3.06
CA LEU A 69 -16.46 -15.88 3.11
C LEU A 69 -16.13 -16.53 1.75
N ASN A 70 -16.36 -15.82 0.64
CA ASN A 70 -16.21 -16.35 -0.72
C ASN A 70 -15.19 -15.56 -1.56
N HIS A 71 -14.15 -15.02 -0.92
CA HIS A 71 -13.03 -14.31 -1.56
C HIS A 71 -13.49 -13.23 -2.57
N MET A 72 -14.48 -12.43 -2.18
CA MET A 72 -15.06 -11.34 -2.97
C MET A 72 -15.76 -11.75 -4.28
N SER A 73 -15.98 -13.04 -4.49
CA SER A 73 -16.64 -13.56 -5.69
C SER A 73 -18.16 -13.43 -5.57
N VAL A 74 -18.77 -12.52 -6.35
CA VAL A 74 -20.23 -12.30 -6.40
C VAL A 74 -21.00 -13.62 -6.60
N THR A 75 -20.54 -14.48 -7.52
CA THR A 75 -21.20 -15.75 -7.83
C THR A 75 -21.23 -16.71 -6.64
N GLN A 76 -20.08 -16.92 -5.99
CA GLN A 76 -19.97 -17.82 -4.83
C GLN A 76 -20.67 -17.22 -3.59
N ALA A 77 -20.58 -15.90 -3.41
CA ALA A 77 -21.32 -15.19 -2.36
C ALA A 77 -22.84 -15.32 -2.56
N MET A 78 -23.34 -15.24 -3.79
CA MET A 78 -24.74 -15.46 -4.13
C MET A 78 -25.17 -16.90 -3.84
N GLU A 79 -24.38 -17.90 -4.21
CA GLU A 79 -24.66 -19.31 -3.88
C GLU A 79 -24.73 -19.51 -2.37
N TRP A 80 -23.76 -18.98 -1.61
CA TRP A 80 -23.75 -19.02 -0.15
C TRP A 80 -24.97 -18.32 0.49
N LEU A 81 -25.38 -17.16 -0.05
CA LEU A 81 -26.58 -16.43 0.39
C LEU A 81 -27.88 -17.21 0.18
N ILE A 82 -27.96 -17.99 -0.90
CA ILE A 82 -29.10 -18.85 -1.21
C ILE A 82 -29.11 -20.09 -0.30
N GLU A 83 -27.96 -20.74 -0.10
CA GLU A 83 -27.85 -21.89 0.80
C GLU A 83 -28.18 -21.54 2.26
N HIS A 84 -27.83 -20.34 2.72
CA HIS A 84 -28.04 -19.89 4.09
C HIS A 84 -29.29 -19.01 4.26
N VAL A 85 -30.18 -18.94 3.26
CA VAL A 85 -31.26 -17.93 3.20
C VAL A 85 -32.22 -17.96 4.41
N ASP A 86 -32.45 -19.15 4.98
CA ASP A 86 -33.35 -19.40 6.12
C ASP A 86 -32.66 -19.36 7.51
N ASP A 87 -31.37 -19.05 7.61
CA ASP A 87 -30.68 -18.96 8.92
C ASP A 87 -30.76 -17.54 9.52
N PRO A 88 -31.56 -17.31 10.59
CA PRO A 88 -31.68 -16.00 11.25
C PRO A 88 -30.46 -15.63 12.11
N SER A 89 -29.49 -16.53 12.31
CA SER A 89 -28.20 -16.21 12.94
C SER A 89 -27.34 -15.32 12.04
N VAL A 90 -27.61 -15.29 10.74
CA VAL A 90 -26.78 -14.56 9.77
C VAL A 90 -26.99 -13.04 9.83
N ASP A 91 -28.18 -12.58 10.22
CA ASP A 91 -28.51 -11.15 10.42
C ASP A 91 -27.96 -10.56 11.75
N SER A 92 -27.28 -11.36 12.56
CA SER A 92 -26.63 -10.85 13.78
C SER A 92 -25.37 -10.05 13.40
N PRO A 93 -25.27 -8.76 13.77
CA PRO A 93 -24.08 -7.97 13.46
C PRO A 93 -22.85 -8.59 14.12
N LEU A 94 -21.73 -8.57 13.40
CA LEU A 94 -20.45 -9.08 13.90
C LEU A 94 -20.07 -8.37 15.21
N PRO A 95 -19.72 -9.10 16.29
CA PRO A 95 -19.37 -8.48 17.56
C PRO A 95 -18.04 -7.74 17.43
N GLY A 96 -18.10 -6.40 17.31
CA GLY A 96 -16.92 -5.55 17.16
C GLY A 96 -17.16 -4.06 16.90
N GLN A 97 -18.35 -3.64 16.45
CA GLN A 97 -18.60 -2.22 16.11
C GLN A 97 -19.03 -1.31 17.28
N ASP A 98 -19.15 -1.85 18.50
CA ASP A 98 -19.56 -1.07 19.69
C ASP A 98 -18.36 -0.49 20.46
N SER A 99 -17.71 0.56 19.94
CA SER A 99 -16.93 1.52 20.77
C SER A 99 -16.48 2.79 20.02
N SER A 100 -17.42 3.71 19.77
CA SER A 100 -17.11 5.14 19.60
C SER A 100 -18.28 5.99 20.08
N GLY A 101 -18.19 6.56 21.29
CA GLY A 101 -19.37 7.21 21.91
C GLY A 101 -19.20 7.89 23.28
N THR A 102 -18.28 8.84 23.41
CA THR A 102 -18.37 10.06 24.28
C THR A 102 -18.36 10.01 25.83
N ALA A 103 -17.59 10.97 26.39
CA ALA A 103 -17.69 11.65 27.70
C ALA A 103 -17.39 10.87 29.02
N GLY A 104 -16.75 11.45 30.05
CA GLY A 104 -16.09 12.76 30.19
C GLY A 104 -15.80 13.14 31.66
N ALA A 105 -14.85 14.08 31.90
CA ALA A 105 -14.48 14.73 33.19
C ALA A 105 -13.79 13.83 34.27
N ALA A 106 -12.50 14.06 34.59
CA ALA A 106 -11.96 14.96 35.66
C ALA A 106 -11.65 14.19 36.97
N ALA A 107 -10.60 14.41 37.78
CA ALA A 107 -9.32 15.17 37.75
C ALA A 107 -8.36 14.49 38.80
N ALA A 108 -7.13 14.90 39.18
CA ALA A 108 -6.24 16.05 38.94
C ALA A 108 -4.77 15.68 39.28
N THR A 109 -3.80 16.61 39.08
CA THR A 109 -2.50 16.83 39.79
C THR A 109 -1.73 15.62 40.40
N THR A 110 -0.44 15.39 40.12
CA THR A 110 0.71 16.28 40.48
C THR A 110 2.01 16.00 39.71
N THR A 111 2.85 17.03 39.53
CA THR A 111 4.30 16.99 39.23
C THR A 111 5.12 16.64 40.51
N PRO A 112 6.42 16.21 40.46
CA PRO A 112 7.50 16.84 39.69
C PRO A 112 8.54 15.91 39.02
N ALA A 113 9.47 16.53 38.29
CA ALA A 113 10.63 15.89 37.65
C ALA A 113 11.69 15.39 38.66
N PRO A 114 12.70 14.64 38.18
CA PRO A 114 14.00 15.32 38.05
C PRO A 114 14.76 15.03 36.75
N SER A 115 15.71 15.92 36.45
CA SER A 115 16.60 15.88 35.28
C SER A 115 17.60 14.72 35.30
N ALA A 116 17.87 14.13 34.13
CA ALA A 116 19.09 13.37 33.88
C ALA A 116 19.54 13.56 32.43
N SER A 117 20.53 14.43 32.22
CA SER A 117 21.23 14.55 30.94
C SER A 117 22.20 13.36 30.80
N ALA A 118 21.93 12.46 29.86
CA ALA A 118 22.82 11.36 29.50
C ALA A 118 23.14 11.44 28.01
N SER A 119 24.38 11.82 27.70
CA SER A 119 24.84 12.10 26.33
C SER A 119 24.83 10.86 25.43
N VAL A 120 24.31 11.01 24.22
CA VAL A 120 24.18 9.98 23.16
C VAL A 120 25.51 9.28 22.83
N SER A 121 26.64 9.92 23.10
CA SER A 121 28.00 9.44 22.78
C SER A 121 28.39 8.08 23.39
N ASN A 122 27.77 7.63 24.49
CA ASN A 122 28.16 6.38 25.15
C ASN A 122 27.56 5.10 24.53
N ILE A 123 26.61 5.21 23.59
CA ILE A 123 26.01 4.04 22.93
C ILE A 123 26.99 3.42 21.91
N LEU A 124 27.91 4.20 21.34
CA LEU A 124 28.79 3.75 20.25
C LEU A 124 29.92 2.78 20.66
N HIS A 125 30.20 2.56 21.96
CA HIS A 125 31.44 1.89 22.38
C HIS A 125 31.33 0.43 22.84
N ASN A 126 30.13 -0.17 22.91
CA ASN A 126 29.95 -1.55 23.40
C ASN A 126 29.39 -2.55 22.37
N VAL A 127 29.19 -2.16 21.10
CA VAL A 127 28.68 -3.04 20.03
C VAL A 127 29.81 -3.64 19.16
N SER A 128 31.07 -3.33 19.50
CA SER A 128 32.25 -3.77 18.73
C SER A 128 32.85 -5.08 19.22
N ARG A 129 32.12 -6.21 19.08
CA ARG A 129 32.73 -7.57 19.07
C ARG A 129 31.92 -8.75 18.54
N GLN A 130 30.60 -8.63 18.30
CA GLN A 130 29.74 -9.74 17.86
C GLN A 130 28.66 -9.23 16.88
N SER A 131 29.05 -8.88 15.64
CA SER A 131 28.16 -8.12 14.74
C SER A 131 28.55 -8.16 13.25
N SER A 132 28.94 -9.32 12.71
CA SER A 132 29.15 -9.50 11.26
C SER A 132 28.23 -10.56 10.62
N THR A 133 27.99 -11.68 11.30
CA THR A 133 27.09 -12.74 10.79
C THR A 133 25.61 -12.41 10.99
N ASP A 134 25.23 -11.83 12.13
CA ASP A 134 23.83 -11.47 12.44
C ASP A 134 23.32 -10.24 11.68
N GLU A 135 24.20 -9.33 11.25
CA GLU A 135 23.82 -8.25 10.33
C GLU A 135 23.52 -8.84 8.94
N SER A 136 24.43 -9.64 8.38
CA SER A 136 24.25 -10.29 7.07
C SER A 136 22.94 -11.09 7.02
N SER A 137 22.68 -11.94 8.03
CA SER A 137 21.45 -12.74 8.06
C SER A 137 20.18 -11.90 8.13
N ARG A 138 20.21 -10.74 8.82
CA ARG A 138 19.08 -9.79 8.87
C ARG A 138 18.91 -9.02 7.56
N GLN A 139 20.00 -8.57 6.93
CA GLN A 139 19.92 -7.99 5.58
C GLN A 139 19.43 -9.01 4.55
N ASP A 140 19.82 -10.27 4.65
CA ASP A 140 19.33 -11.37 3.81
C ASP A 140 17.82 -11.64 4.05
N GLU A 141 17.37 -11.70 5.31
CA GLU A 141 15.94 -11.83 5.65
C GLU A 141 15.11 -10.63 5.15
N LEU A 142 15.57 -9.40 5.37
CA LEU A 142 14.92 -8.19 4.85
C LEU A 142 14.86 -8.22 3.33
N THR A 143 15.96 -8.59 2.66
CA THR A 143 16.02 -8.70 1.20
C THR A 143 15.04 -9.77 0.69
N GLU A 144 14.89 -10.90 1.37
CA GLU A 144 13.93 -11.94 1.00
C GLU A 144 12.48 -11.53 1.32
N ILE A 145 12.25 -10.73 2.37
CA ILE A 145 10.96 -10.07 2.66
C ILE A 145 10.60 -9.09 1.54
N PHE A 146 11.50 -8.17 1.17
CA PHE A 146 11.28 -7.24 0.04
C PHE A 146 11.05 -7.98 -1.28
N LYS A 147 11.82 -9.05 -1.57
CA LYS A 147 11.58 -9.93 -2.73
C LYS A 147 10.26 -10.70 -2.64
N ARG A 148 9.74 -11.00 -1.45
CA ARG A 148 8.43 -11.66 -1.28
C ARG A 148 7.28 -10.69 -1.42
N ILE A 149 7.41 -9.47 -0.90
CA ILE A 149 6.45 -8.37 -1.12
C ILE A 149 6.35 -8.13 -2.63
N ARG A 150 7.49 -7.83 -3.28
CA ARG A 150 7.57 -7.57 -4.72
C ARG A 150 7.11 -8.75 -5.61
N ARG A 151 7.23 -10.01 -5.15
CA ARG A 151 6.68 -11.20 -5.85
C ARG A 151 5.21 -11.51 -5.53
N LYS A 152 4.71 -11.21 -4.33
CA LYS A 152 3.28 -11.33 -3.99
C LYS A 152 2.46 -10.39 -4.89
N ARG A 153 3.03 -9.22 -5.18
CA ARG A 153 2.34 -8.10 -5.80
C ARG A 153 2.75 -7.79 -7.25
N GLU A 154 3.78 -8.48 -7.74
CA GLU A 154 4.24 -8.54 -9.12
C GLU A 154 3.07 -8.43 -10.12
N PHE A 155 3.09 -7.36 -10.94
CA PHE A 155 2.03 -7.02 -11.89
C PHE A 155 1.54 -8.25 -12.68
N ARG A 156 0.27 -8.62 -12.46
CA ARG A 156 -0.41 -9.67 -13.22
C ARG A 156 -1.21 -9.03 -14.35
N PRO A 157 -0.81 -9.20 -15.62
CA PRO A 157 -1.63 -8.76 -16.73
C PRO A 157 -2.93 -9.58 -16.76
N ASP A 158 -4.08 -8.93 -16.99
CA ASP A 158 -5.34 -9.65 -17.17
C ASP A 158 -5.26 -10.51 -18.43
N SER A 159 -5.32 -11.84 -18.25
CA SER A 159 -5.31 -12.82 -19.32
C SER A 159 -6.34 -12.52 -20.41
N ARG A 160 -7.51 -11.97 -20.07
CA ARG A 160 -8.55 -11.63 -21.04
C ARG A 160 -8.15 -10.42 -21.89
N ALA A 161 -7.68 -9.34 -21.26
CA ALA A 161 -7.16 -8.17 -21.95
C ALA A 161 -5.91 -8.52 -22.81
N VAL A 162 -5.02 -9.38 -22.32
CA VAL A 162 -3.86 -9.88 -23.08
C VAL A 162 -4.30 -10.60 -24.35
N ILE A 163 -5.18 -11.60 -24.23
CA ILE A 163 -5.67 -12.36 -25.37
C ILE A 163 -6.34 -11.42 -26.39
N ALA A 164 -7.22 -10.52 -25.93
CA ALA A 164 -7.94 -9.62 -26.83
C ALA A 164 -7.00 -8.65 -27.58
N LEU A 165 -5.95 -8.13 -26.93
CA LEU A 165 -4.96 -7.27 -27.60
C LEU A 165 -4.03 -8.07 -28.54
N MET A 166 -3.68 -9.31 -28.17
CA MET A 166 -2.94 -10.20 -29.09
C MET A 166 -3.77 -10.61 -30.32
N GLU A 167 -5.08 -10.79 -30.18
CA GLU A 167 -6.01 -11.03 -31.31
C GLU A 167 -6.10 -9.81 -32.26
N MET A 168 -5.86 -8.59 -31.76
CA MET A 168 -5.72 -7.38 -32.58
C MET A 168 -4.38 -7.31 -33.34
N GLY A 169 -3.44 -8.22 -33.08
CA GLY A 169 -2.15 -8.33 -33.76
C GLY A 169 -1.00 -7.61 -33.06
N PHE A 170 -1.16 -7.19 -31.80
CA PHE A 170 -0.07 -6.61 -31.01
C PHE A 170 0.85 -7.68 -30.41
N ASP A 171 2.14 -7.40 -30.30
CA ASP A 171 3.13 -8.28 -29.69
C ASP A 171 2.87 -8.46 -28.17
N GLU A 172 2.90 -9.70 -27.68
CA GLU A 172 2.62 -10.05 -26.27
C GLU A 172 3.41 -9.18 -25.27
N LYS A 173 4.67 -8.86 -25.59
CA LYS A 173 5.51 -8.00 -24.76
C LYS A 173 4.99 -6.56 -24.69
N GLU A 174 4.66 -5.96 -25.84
CA GLU A 174 4.07 -4.62 -25.87
C GLU A 174 2.71 -4.60 -25.18
N VAL A 175 1.93 -5.68 -25.30
CA VAL A 175 0.63 -5.84 -24.62
C VAL A 175 0.79 -5.88 -23.10
N ILE A 176 1.73 -6.66 -22.58
CA ILE A 176 2.03 -6.72 -21.14
C ILE A 176 2.53 -5.35 -20.65
N ASP A 177 3.38 -4.68 -21.40
CA ASP A 177 3.89 -3.35 -21.08
C ASP A 177 2.76 -2.30 -21.09
N ALA A 178 1.89 -2.32 -22.11
CA ALA A 178 0.73 -1.43 -22.20
C ALA A 178 -0.25 -1.63 -21.04
N LEU A 179 -0.55 -2.88 -20.70
CA LEU A 179 -1.42 -3.21 -19.56
C LEU A 179 -0.76 -2.85 -18.23
N ARG A 180 0.57 -2.93 -18.10
CA ARG A 180 1.31 -2.49 -16.92
C ARG A 180 1.25 -0.97 -16.73
N VAL A 181 1.41 -0.20 -17.80
CA VAL A 181 1.31 1.27 -17.75
C VAL A 181 -0.12 1.74 -17.46
N ASN A 182 -1.12 1.01 -17.96
CA ASN A 182 -2.54 1.39 -17.88
C ASN A 182 -3.35 0.55 -16.86
N ASN A 183 -2.70 -0.14 -15.93
CA ASN A 183 -3.34 -0.86 -14.82
C ASN A 183 -4.43 -1.85 -15.27
N ASN A 184 -4.11 -2.71 -16.24
CA ASN A 184 -5.02 -3.67 -16.89
C ASN A 184 -6.22 -3.06 -17.65
N GLN A 185 -6.31 -1.74 -17.83
CA GLN A 185 -7.35 -1.15 -18.66
C GLN A 185 -7.09 -1.42 -20.15
N GLN A 186 -7.85 -2.35 -20.74
CA GLN A 186 -7.69 -2.77 -22.14
C GLN A 186 -7.78 -1.60 -23.14
N ASP A 187 -8.74 -0.68 -22.96
CA ASP A 187 -8.94 0.44 -23.89
C ASP A 187 -7.76 1.43 -23.87
N ALA A 188 -7.29 1.81 -22.68
CA ALA A 188 -6.14 2.68 -22.50
C ALA A 188 -4.83 2.00 -22.92
N ALA A 189 -4.70 0.69 -22.71
CA ALA A 189 -3.60 -0.11 -23.25
C ALA A 189 -3.63 -0.14 -24.79
N CYS A 190 -4.80 -0.26 -25.42
CA CYS A 190 -4.94 -0.16 -26.88
C CYS A 190 -4.55 1.22 -27.40
N GLU A 191 -4.98 2.30 -26.76
CA GLU A 191 -4.57 3.67 -27.12
C GLU A 191 -3.05 3.86 -26.95
N TRP A 192 -2.46 3.34 -25.87
CA TRP A 192 -1.02 3.37 -25.64
C TRP A 192 -0.25 2.60 -26.72
N LEU A 193 -0.73 1.42 -27.13
CA LEU A 193 -0.13 0.59 -28.18
C LEU A 193 -0.10 1.30 -29.54
N LEU A 194 -1.15 2.07 -29.84
CA LEU A 194 -1.32 2.85 -31.08
C LEU A 194 -0.60 4.22 -31.07
N GLY A 195 -0.06 4.67 -29.93
CA GLY A 195 0.53 5.99 -29.77
C GLY A 195 2.03 6.10 -30.13
N ASP A 196 2.40 7.13 -30.89
CA ASP A 196 3.79 7.40 -31.33
C ASP A 196 4.76 7.86 -30.20
N ARG A 197 4.26 8.13 -28.99
CA ARG A 197 5.08 8.61 -27.84
C ARG A 197 4.80 7.82 -26.56
N LYS A 198 5.20 6.56 -26.55
CA LYS A 198 5.21 5.69 -25.38
C LYS A 198 6.33 6.10 -24.40
N PRO A 199 6.06 6.49 -23.14
CA PRO A 199 7.07 6.38 -22.09
C PRO A 199 7.35 4.88 -21.90
N SER A 200 8.63 4.49 -21.94
CA SER A 200 8.99 3.08 -21.71
C SER A 200 8.57 2.66 -20.30
N PRO A 201 8.15 1.40 -20.07
CA PRO A 201 8.05 0.85 -18.72
C PRO A 201 9.36 1.06 -17.93
N GLU A 202 10.51 0.96 -18.59
CA GLU A 202 11.82 1.24 -17.99
C GLU A 202 11.98 2.72 -17.55
N ASP A 203 11.24 3.67 -18.13
CA ASP A 203 11.25 5.08 -17.74
C ASP A 203 10.21 5.41 -16.65
N LEU A 204 9.32 4.46 -16.36
CA LEU A 204 8.33 4.49 -15.28
C LEU A 204 8.79 3.73 -14.03
N ASP A 205 9.76 2.83 -14.19
CA ASP A 205 10.49 2.15 -13.12
C ASP A 205 11.80 2.88 -12.72
N LYS A 206 12.19 3.94 -13.46
CA LYS A 206 13.23 4.89 -13.03
C LYS A 206 12.63 5.91 -12.07
N GLY A 207 13.22 6.01 -10.88
CA GLY A 207 12.89 7.06 -9.92
C GLY A 207 13.25 8.47 -10.42
N ILE A 208 12.77 9.51 -9.72
CA ILE A 208 13.25 10.89 -9.94
C ILE A 208 14.69 11.08 -9.40
N ASP A 209 15.44 11.98 -10.03
CA ASP A 209 16.81 12.33 -9.65
C ASP A 209 16.90 12.74 -8.18
N THR A 210 17.82 12.13 -7.44
CA THR A 210 17.98 12.37 -5.99
C THR A 210 18.48 13.77 -5.65
N ASP A 211 19.14 14.44 -6.60
CA ASP A 211 19.61 15.82 -6.48
C ASP A 211 18.55 16.85 -6.97
N SER A 212 17.37 16.39 -7.38
CA SER A 212 16.28 17.29 -7.80
C SER A 212 15.76 18.12 -6.62
N PRO A 213 15.52 19.43 -6.80
CA PRO A 213 14.90 20.28 -5.77
C PRO A 213 13.54 19.74 -5.30
N LEU A 214 12.82 19.01 -6.15
CA LEU A 214 11.59 18.31 -5.80
C LEU A 214 11.85 17.19 -4.79
N PHE A 215 12.84 16.34 -5.04
CA PHE A 215 13.14 15.21 -4.16
C PHE A 215 13.72 15.70 -2.82
N GLN A 216 14.60 16.69 -2.86
CA GLN A 216 15.14 17.34 -1.66
C GLN A 216 14.03 17.96 -0.80
N ALA A 217 13.12 18.74 -1.38
CA ALA A 217 11.99 19.33 -0.65
C ALA A 217 11.03 18.27 -0.06
N ILE A 218 10.86 17.12 -0.72
CA ILE A 218 10.09 15.99 -0.19
C ILE A 218 10.83 15.35 1.01
N LEU A 219 12.14 15.11 0.90
CA LEU A 219 12.95 14.53 1.97
C LEU A 219 13.21 15.48 3.14
N GLU A 220 13.15 16.80 2.96
CA GLU A 220 13.23 17.78 4.05
C GLU A 220 11.93 17.85 4.87
N ASN A 221 10.82 17.29 4.38
CA ASN A 221 9.54 17.35 5.08
C ASN A 221 9.50 16.34 6.26
N PRO A 222 9.31 16.77 7.52
CA PRO A 222 9.38 15.88 8.68
C PRO A 222 8.23 14.86 8.74
N VAL A 223 7.07 15.15 8.14
CA VAL A 223 5.96 14.18 8.04
C VAL A 223 6.34 13.07 7.07
N VAL A 224 7.00 13.41 5.95
CA VAL A 224 7.47 12.42 4.99
C VAL A 224 8.61 11.60 5.58
N GLN A 225 9.61 12.22 6.22
CA GLN A 225 10.70 11.49 6.91
C GLN A 225 10.16 10.47 7.91
N LEU A 226 9.20 10.87 8.77
CA LEU A 226 8.58 9.95 9.72
C LEU A 226 7.83 8.81 9.02
N GLY A 227 7.09 9.12 7.95
CA GLY A 227 6.44 8.14 7.09
C GLY A 227 7.40 7.12 6.50
N LEU A 228 8.56 7.54 5.97
CA LEU A 228 9.57 6.64 5.40
C LEU A 228 10.20 5.69 6.43
N THR A 229 10.05 5.97 7.74
CA THR A 229 10.45 5.06 8.83
C THR A 229 9.35 4.09 9.28
N ASN A 230 8.15 4.16 8.72
CA ASN A 230 7.05 3.23 8.99
C ASN A 230 6.97 2.15 7.87
N PRO A 231 7.09 0.85 8.20
CA PRO A 231 6.96 -0.22 7.21
C PRO A 231 5.60 -0.22 6.49
N LYS A 232 4.50 0.20 7.16
CA LYS A 232 3.17 0.28 6.55
C LYS A 232 3.14 1.31 5.42
N THR A 233 3.79 2.46 5.59
CA THR A 233 3.89 3.50 4.56
C THR A 233 4.70 3.02 3.35
N LEU A 234 5.78 2.24 3.55
CA LEU A 234 6.48 1.61 2.43
C LEU A 234 5.59 0.59 1.70
N LEU A 235 4.87 -0.27 2.44
CA LEU A 235 3.95 -1.25 1.84
C LEU A 235 2.82 -0.55 1.08
N ALA A 236 2.33 0.60 1.56
CA ALA A 236 1.37 1.42 0.85
C ALA A 236 1.96 2.00 -0.45
N PHE A 237 3.22 2.45 -0.43
CA PHE A 237 3.88 3.00 -1.61
C PHE A 237 4.08 1.93 -2.69
N GLU A 238 4.51 0.72 -2.32
CA GLU A 238 4.61 -0.43 -3.24
C GLU A 238 3.23 -0.76 -3.84
N ASP A 239 2.16 -0.80 -3.01
CA ASP A 239 0.79 -1.07 -3.46
C ASP A 239 0.27 -0.03 -4.47
N MET A 240 0.54 1.26 -4.20
CA MET A 240 0.18 2.37 -5.11
C MET A 240 0.98 2.39 -6.42
N LEU A 241 2.19 1.80 -6.46
CA LEU A 241 2.98 1.67 -7.69
C LEU A 241 2.42 0.61 -8.65
N GLU A 242 1.77 -0.41 -8.10
CA GLU A 242 1.25 -1.57 -8.82
C GLU A 242 -0.24 -1.40 -9.16
N ASN A 243 -1.02 -0.84 -8.23
CA ASN A 243 -2.40 -0.48 -8.45
C ASN A 243 -2.70 0.97 -8.02
N PRO A 244 -2.56 1.95 -8.95
CA PRO A 244 -2.93 3.33 -8.73
C PRO A 244 -4.38 3.57 -8.28
N LEU A 245 -5.31 2.62 -8.47
CA LEU A 245 -6.69 2.72 -7.94
C LEU A 245 -6.68 2.72 -6.40
N ASN A 246 -5.80 1.91 -5.79
CA ASN A 246 -5.64 1.83 -4.33
C ASN A 246 -5.07 3.15 -3.74
N SER A 247 -4.51 4.05 -4.56
CA SER A 247 -4.02 5.36 -4.09
C SER A 247 -5.07 6.18 -3.36
N THR A 248 -6.35 6.06 -3.76
CA THR A 248 -7.45 6.73 -3.07
C THR A 248 -7.66 6.16 -1.66
N GLN A 249 -7.52 4.84 -1.50
CA GLN A 249 -7.61 4.18 -0.20
C GLN A 249 -6.46 4.62 0.73
N TRP A 250 -5.23 4.64 0.22
CA TRP A 250 -4.05 5.04 1.01
C TRP A 250 -4.00 6.53 1.33
N MET A 251 -4.64 7.37 0.52
CA MET A 251 -4.80 8.79 0.83
C MET A 251 -5.79 9.05 1.98
N ASN A 252 -6.67 8.09 2.29
CA ASN A 252 -7.60 8.12 3.43
C ASN A 252 -7.08 7.38 4.68
N ASP A 253 -6.01 6.59 4.58
CA ASP A 253 -5.39 5.90 5.71
C ASP A 253 -4.80 6.90 6.73
N PRO A 254 -5.06 6.76 8.05
CA PRO A 254 -4.64 7.76 9.05
C PRO A 254 -3.12 7.92 9.19
N GLU A 255 -2.32 6.93 8.82
CA GLU A 255 -0.85 6.98 8.91
C GLU A 255 -0.22 7.42 7.57
N THR A 256 -0.69 6.86 6.47
CA THR A 256 -0.13 7.03 5.12
C THR A 256 -0.70 8.27 4.40
N GLY A 257 -1.98 8.57 4.59
CA GLY A 257 -2.68 9.68 3.96
C GLY A 257 -2.01 11.04 4.22
N PRO A 258 -1.63 11.39 5.46
CA PRO A 258 -0.86 12.60 5.75
C PRO A 258 0.45 12.71 4.97
N VAL A 259 1.16 11.60 4.77
CA VAL A 259 2.42 11.55 4.01
C VAL A 259 2.16 11.83 2.53
N MET A 260 1.19 11.13 1.93
CA MET A 260 0.79 11.30 0.52
C MET A 260 0.29 12.71 0.21
N LEU A 261 -0.48 13.31 1.12
CA LEU A 261 -0.96 14.69 0.99
C LEU A 261 0.19 15.70 1.00
N GLN A 262 1.26 15.48 1.79
CA GLN A 262 2.44 16.35 1.77
C GLN A 262 3.25 16.18 0.48
N ILE A 263 3.47 14.95 0.02
CA ILE A 263 4.15 14.67 -1.26
C ILE A 263 3.42 15.38 -2.41
N SER A 264 2.09 15.21 -2.50
CA SER A 264 1.25 15.86 -3.50
C SER A 264 1.30 17.39 -3.42
N ARG A 265 1.27 17.97 -2.20
CA ARG A 265 1.38 19.43 -2.00
C ARG A 265 2.74 19.98 -2.45
N ILE A 266 3.83 19.29 -2.13
CA ILE A 266 5.20 19.71 -2.50
C ILE A 266 5.36 19.66 -4.01
N PHE A 267 4.92 18.56 -4.64
CA PHE A 267 4.88 18.43 -6.10
C PHE A 267 4.10 19.55 -6.78
N GLN A 268 2.88 19.83 -6.32
CA GLN A 268 2.03 20.89 -6.89
C GLN A 268 2.61 22.30 -6.70
N THR A 269 3.36 22.53 -5.62
CA THR A 269 3.99 23.82 -5.34
C THR A 269 5.17 24.06 -6.29
N LEU A 270 6.07 23.09 -6.40
CA LEU A 270 7.28 23.22 -7.21
C LEU A 270 7.00 23.14 -8.71
N ASN A 271 6.01 22.36 -9.15
CA ASN A 271 5.63 22.24 -10.57
C ASN A 271 4.68 23.36 -11.05
N ARG A 272 4.46 24.40 -10.21
CA ARG A 272 3.76 25.65 -10.56
C ARG A 272 4.71 26.85 -10.69
N THR A 273 6.00 26.65 -10.44
CA THR A 273 7.03 27.70 -10.41
C THR A 273 7.95 27.57 -11.61
#